data_AF-A0A8C4WVD3-F1
#
_entry.id   AF-A0A8C4WVD3-F1
#
_cell.length_a   1.000
_cell.length_b   1.000
_cell.length_c   1.000
_cell.angle_alpha   90.00
_cell.angle_beta   90.00
_cell.angle_gamma   90.00
#
_symmetry.space_group_name_H-M   'P 1'
#
loop_
_entity.id
_entity.type
_entity.pdbx_description
1 polymer ?
#
loop_
_entity_poly.entity_id
_entity_poly.type
_entity_poly.pdbx_seq_one_letter_code
_entity_poly.pdbx_strand_id
1 'polypeptide(L)'
;MIDTVLKDDWELKQTIALGTVAVVCLMLCGLFGHRWAMHGSGSQRRLVEQLQKRGILKSERVIFTMLATDRALYTDRSPYTDAPQPIGHKATISAPHMHAYTLELLADKLTDGASILDVGSGSGFLTACFARMVGSTGRVVGVEHLWRLVQRSTENVRRDDPNLLSNGCLRFV
;
A
#
# COMPACT_ATOMS: atom_id res chain seq x y z
N MET A 1 18.92 1.15 9.32
CA MET A 1 17.97 0.17 8.73
C MET A 1 17.79 0.44 7.24
N ILE A 2 17.42 1.67 6.84
CA ILE A 2 17.37 2.11 5.43
C ILE A 2 18.74 1.97 4.72
N ASP A 3 19.84 2.43 5.33
CA ASP A 3 21.18 2.32 4.72
C ASP A 3 21.66 0.89 4.48
N THR A 4 21.13 -0.08 5.26
CA THR A 4 21.42 -1.50 5.12
C THR A 4 20.60 -2.13 3.99
N VAL A 5 19.32 -1.75 3.87
CA VAL A 5 18.42 -2.21 2.81
C VAL A 5 18.80 -1.65 1.45
N LEU A 6 19.29 -0.41 1.41
CA LEU A 6 19.71 0.25 0.18
C LEU A 6 21.15 -0.10 -0.22
N LYS A 7 21.89 -0.87 0.58
CA LYS A 7 23.37 -0.95 0.47
C LYS A 7 23.85 -1.38 -0.92
N ASP A 8 23.11 -2.28 -1.56
CA ASP A 8 23.40 -2.84 -2.89
C ASP A 8 22.54 -2.24 -4.02
N ASP A 9 21.66 -1.30 -3.72
CA ASP A 9 20.72 -0.70 -4.67
C ASP A 9 21.12 0.71 -5.06
N TRP A 10 22.18 0.80 -5.88
CA TRP A 10 22.78 2.06 -6.30
C TRP A 10 21.79 2.97 -7.06
N GLU A 11 20.88 2.39 -7.85
CA GLU A 11 19.85 3.14 -8.56
C GLU A 11 18.89 3.81 -7.58
N LEU A 12 18.39 3.05 -6.59
CA LEU A 12 17.50 3.59 -5.56
C LEU A 12 18.19 4.64 -4.69
N LYS A 13 19.49 4.50 -4.38
CA LYS A 13 20.27 5.56 -3.71
C LYS A 13 20.33 6.83 -4.56
N GLN A 14 20.59 6.71 -5.87
CA GLN A 14 20.61 7.86 -6.77
C GLN A 14 19.22 8.49 -6.92
N THR A 15 18.16 7.70 -7.05
CA THR A 15 16.79 8.22 -7.20
C THR A 15 16.30 8.92 -5.92
N ILE A 16 16.64 8.39 -4.74
CA ILE A 16 16.36 9.07 -3.45
C ILE A 16 17.14 10.39 -3.36
N ALA A 17 18.41 10.42 -3.78
CA ALA A 17 19.24 11.63 -3.77
C ALA A 17 18.78 12.71 -4.77
N LEU A 18 18.12 12.31 -5.86
CA LEU A 18 17.60 13.21 -6.90
C LEU A 18 16.17 13.72 -6.61
N GLY A 19 15.55 13.33 -5.48
CA GLY A 19 14.25 13.84 -5.05
C GLY A 19 13.04 13.26 -5.79
N THR A 20 13.23 12.22 -6.59
CA THR A 20 12.17 11.59 -7.40
C THR A 20 11.40 10.49 -6.66
N VAL A 21 11.79 10.14 -5.42
CA VAL A 21 11.19 9.06 -4.62
C VAL A 21 10.23 9.62 -3.59
N ALA A 22 8.96 9.20 -3.66
CA ALA A 22 8.02 9.39 -2.56
C ALA A 22 8.31 8.36 -1.46
N VAL A 23 8.84 8.82 -0.33
CA VAL A 23 9.02 8.01 0.87
C VAL A 23 7.75 8.15 1.71
N VAL A 24 7.02 7.05 1.87
CA VAL A 24 5.79 7.02 2.67
C VAL A 24 6.08 6.29 3.97
N CYS A 25 5.95 6.99 5.09
CA CYS A 25 6.04 6.42 6.43
C CYS A 25 4.70 6.62 7.13
N LEU A 26 3.85 5.59 7.13
CA LEU A 26 2.54 5.62 7.80
C LEU A 26 2.70 5.31 9.30
N MET A 27 3.40 6.17 10.03
CA MET A 27 3.47 6.15 11.50
C MET A 27 2.33 6.99 12.11
N LEU A 28 1.08 6.66 11.85
CA LEU A 28 -0.07 7.38 12.43
C LEU A 28 -1.16 6.43 12.92
N CYS A 29 -0.81 5.58 13.89
CA CYS A 29 -1.80 4.81 14.65
C CYS A 29 -2.39 5.58 15.86
N GLY A 30 -2.10 6.87 16.05
CA GLY A 30 -2.37 7.54 17.34
C GLY A 30 -3.02 8.93 17.38
N LEU A 31 -3.17 9.69 16.28
CA LEU A 31 -3.45 11.14 16.39
C LEU A 31 -4.72 11.67 15.72
N PHE A 32 -5.54 10.84 15.05
CA PHE A 32 -6.82 11.30 14.51
C PHE A 32 -7.99 10.56 15.16
N GLY A 33 -8.48 11.11 16.28
CA GLY A 33 -9.64 10.65 17.03
C GLY A 33 -10.98 10.93 16.34
N HIS A 34 -11.12 10.54 15.06
CA HIS A 34 -12.43 10.51 14.40
C HIS A 34 -12.91 9.06 14.32
N ARG A 35 -13.87 8.72 15.18
CA ARG A 35 -14.55 7.43 15.17
C ARG A 35 -15.56 7.42 14.02
N TRP A 36 -15.06 7.21 12.80
CA TRP A 36 -15.90 7.07 11.61
C TRP A 36 -16.74 5.80 11.73
N ALA A 37 -18.02 5.91 11.33
CA ALA A 37 -18.98 4.83 11.48
C ALA A 37 -18.53 3.57 10.71
N MET A 38 -18.31 2.50 11.47
CA MET A 38 -17.83 1.20 11.02
C MET A 38 -18.92 0.50 10.20
N HIS A 39 -18.94 0.67 8.88
CA HIS A 39 -19.82 -0.09 7.99
C HIS A 39 -19.00 -1.14 7.24
N GLY A 40 -19.35 -2.41 7.44
CA GLY A 40 -18.79 -3.52 6.67
C GLY A 40 -19.45 -3.56 5.30
N SER A 41 -18.67 -3.42 4.23
CA SER A 41 -19.21 -3.32 2.88
C SER A 41 -19.39 -4.66 2.17
N GLY A 42 -18.90 -5.77 2.74
CA GLY A 42 -19.14 -7.14 2.25
C GLY A 42 -18.40 -7.50 0.95
N SER A 43 -17.91 -6.53 0.19
CA SER A 43 -17.04 -6.72 -0.98
C SER A 43 -16.15 -5.50 -1.22
N GLN A 44 -15.01 -5.69 -1.91
CA GLN A 44 -14.09 -4.61 -2.27
C GLN A 44 -14.79 -3.50 -3.06
N ARG A 45 -15.68 -3.85 -3.98
CA ARG A 45 -16.46 -2.88 -4.76
C ARG A 45 -17.33 -1.99 -3.87
N ARG A 46 -18.09 -2.58 -2.95
CA ARG A 46 -18.93 -1.80 -2.03
C ARG A 46 -18.09 -0.93 -1.09
N LEU A 47 -16.90 -1.38 -0.70
CA LEU A 47 -15.96 -0.59 0.10
C LEU A 47 -15.57 0.69 -0.64
N VAL A 48 -15.12 0.53 -1.89
CA VAL A 48 -14.73 1.65 -2.75
C VAL A 48 -15.91 2.59 -3.01
N GLU A 49 -17.09 2.05 -3.33
CA GLU A 49 -18.30 2.86 -3.52
C GLU A 49 -18.67 3.69 -2.26
N GLN A 50 -18.50 3.13 -1.06
CA GLN A 50 -18.73 3.87 0.19
C GLN A 50 -17.70 4.98 0.40
N LEU A 51 -16.42 4.73 0.10
CA LEU A 51 -15.36 5.75 0.18
C LEU A 51 -15.58 6.87 -0.84
N GLN A 52 -16.07 6.55 -2.04
CA GLN A 52 -16.46 7.54 -3.05
C GLN A 52 -17.67 8.37 -2.58
N LYS A 53 -18.72 7.74 -2.06
CA LYS A 53 -19.90 8.44 -1.52
C LYS A 53 -19.56 9.41 -0.39
N ARG A 54 -18.52 9.10 0.39
CA ARG A 54 -18.00 9.95 1.47
C ARG A 54 -17.06 11.06 0.99
N GLY A 55 -16.77 11.13 -0.31
CA GLY A 55 -15.87 12.13 -0.91
C GLY A 55 -14.40 11.92 -0.59
N ILE A 56 -14.02 10.71 -0.13
CA ILE A 56 -12.63 10.37 0.22
C ILE A 56 -11.88 9.95 -1.04
N LEU A 57 -12.49 9.09 -1.86
CA LEU A 57 -11.99 8.71 -3.18
C LEU A 57 -12.61 9.58 -4.26
N LYS A 58 -11.76 10.18 -5.09
CA LYS A 58 -12.14 11.16 -6.12
C LYS A 58 -11.50 10.83 -7.46
N SER A 59 -10.21 10.46 -7.47
CA SER A 59 -9.45 10.23 -8.69
C SER A 59 -9.80 8.88 -9.29
N GLU A 60 -10.22 8.85 -10.56
CA GLU A 60 -10.59 7.60 -11.26
C GLU A 60 -9.48 6.56 -11.22
N ARG A 61 -8.22 7.01 -11.35
CA ARG A 61 -7.04 6.14 -11.29
C ARG A 61 -6.85 5.50 -9.92
N VAL A 62 -7.10 6.25 -8.85
CA VAL A 62 -7.02 5.72 -7.47
C VAL A 62 -8.19 4.76 -7.21
N ILE A 63 -9.40 5.11 -7.67
CA ILE A 63 -10.58 4.25 -7.60
C ILE A 63 -10.32 2.91 -8.28
N PHE A 64 -9.81 2.93 -9.52
CA PHE A 64 -9.47 1.73 -10.27
C PHE A 64 -8.41 0.88 -9.54
N THR A 65 -7.37 1.52 -9.02
CA THR A 65 -6.30 0.85 -8.26
C THR A 65 -6.85 0.14 -7.03
N MET A 66 -7.71 0.80 -6.26
CA MET A 66 -8.32 0.19 -5.08
C MET A 66 -9.32 -0.91 -5.46
N LEU A 67 -10.05 -0.78 -6.58
CA LEU A 67 -10.91 -1.87 -7.07
C LEU A 67 -10.10 -3.10 -7.51
N ALA A 68 -8.94 -2.89 -8.12
CA ALA A 68 -8.04 -3.94 -8.58
C ALA A 68 -7.22 -4.61 -7.45
N THR A 69 -7.26 -4.07 -6.23
CA THR A 69 -6.52 -4.59 -5.08
C THR A 69 -7.50 -5.10 -4.01
N ASP A 70 -7.86 -6.39 -4.06
CA ASP A 70 -8.83 -6.94 -3.12
C ASP A 70 -8.23 -7.06 -1.71
N ARG A 71 -8.76 -6.24 -0.79
CA ARG A 71 -8.30 -6.18 0.60
C ARG A 71 -8.46 -7.51 1.35
N ALA A 72 -9.36 -8.41 0.93
CA ALA A 72 -9.49 -9.73 1.53
C ALA A 72 -8.25 -10.61 1.36
N LEU A 73 -7.37 -10.30 0.39
CA LEU A 73 -6.10 -11.00 0.22
C LEU A 73 -5.02 -10.54 1.20
N TYR A 74 -5.26 -9.42 1.91
CA TYR A 74 -4.27 -8.75 2.76
C TYR A 74 -4.61 -8.78 4.25
N THR A 75 -5.83 -9.19 4.62
CA THR A 75 -6.26 -9.39 6.01
C THR A 75 -7.36 -10.43 6.10
N ASP A 76 -7.28 -11.28 7.13
CA ASP A 76 -8.27 -12.34 7.37
C ASP A 76 -9.50 -11.81 8.12
N ARG A 77 -9.33 -10.70 8.86
CA ARG A 77 -10.38 -10.13 9.71
C ARG A 77 -11.04 -8.95 9.03
N SER A 78 -12.38 -9.01 8.92
CA SER A 78 -13.26 -7.92 8.50
C SER A 78 -12.65 -7.04 7.38
N PRO A 79 -12.24 -7.64 6.24
CA PRO A 79 -11.42 -6.96 5.24
C PRO A 79 -12.07 -5.69 4.69
N TYR A 80 -13.39 -5.69 4.59
CA TYR A 80 -14.16 -4.61 3.99
C TYR A 80 -14.80 -3.65 5.00
N THR A 81 -14.37 -3.71 6.26
CA THR A 81 -14.73 -2.74 7.28
C THR A 81 -13.75 -1.58 7.22
N ASP A 82 -14.25 -0.35 7.25
CA ASP A 82 -13.41 0.86 7.24
C ASP A 82 -12.72 1.10 8.60
N ALA A 83 -11.81 0.20 8.97
CA ALA A 83 -11.10 0.19 10.24
C ALA A 83 -9.74 -0.51 10.11
N PRO A 84 -8.77 -0.21 10.99
CA PRO A 84 -7.57 -1.01 11.09
C PRO A 84 -7.90 -2.46 11.46
N GLN A 85 -7.21 -3.42 10.86
CA GLN A 85 -7.38 -4.85 11.16
C GLN A 85 -6.04 -5.46 11.59
N PRO A 86 -6.00 -6.32 12.61
CA PRO A 86 -4.75 -6.91 13.07
C PRO A 86 -4.21 -7.92 12.05
N ILE A 87 -2.90 -7.85 11.78
CA ILE A 87 -2.20 -8.76 10.85
C ILE A 87 -1.15 -9.64 11.55
N GLY A 88 -1.22 -9.69 12.89
CA GLY A 88 -0.25 -10.38 13.74
C GLY A 88 0.88 -9.45 14.18
N HIS A 89 1.75 -9.94 15.07
CA HIS A 89 2.95 -9.21 15.53
C HIS A 89 2.70 -7.80 16.09
N LYS A 90 1.52 -7.56 16.69
CA LYS A 90 1.07 -6.23 17.17
C LYS A 90 0.98 -5.17 16.05
N ALA A 91 1.00 -5.60 14.78
CA ALA A 91 0.80 -4.74 13.62
C ALA A 91 -0.66 -4.82 13.13
N THR A 92 -1.08 -3.76 12.44
CA THR A 92 -2.39 -3.68 11.79
C THR A 92 -2.23 -3.27 10.32
N ILE A 93 -3.07 -3.79 9.44
CA ILE A 93 -3.34 -3.13 8.16
C ILE A 93 -4.19 -1.88 8.43
N SER A 94 -3.77 -0.73 7.90
CA SER A 94 -4.47 0.56 8.10
C SER A 94 -5.88 0.54 7.55
N ALA A 95 -6.75 1.40 8.07
CA ALA A 95 -8.12 1.53 7.57
C ALA A 95 -8.15 1.87 6.06
N PRO A 96 -9.13 1.34 5.29
CA PRO A 96 -9.33 1.68 3.89
C PRO A 96 -9.28 3.17 3.56
N HIS A 97 -9.92 4.05 4.36
CA HIS A 97 -9.86 5.49 4.11
C HIS A 97 -8.43 6.06 4.21
N MET A 98 -7.57 5.52 5.08
CA MET A 98 -6.18 5.97 5.20
C MET A 98 -5.37 5.63 3.95
N HIS A 99 -5.59 4.44 3.38
CA HIS A 99 -4.98 4.07 2.09
C HIS A 99 -5.51 4.96 0.96
N ALA A 100 -6.81 5.21 0.92
CA ALA A 100 -7.42 6.11 -0.06
C ALA A 100 -6.80 7.51 0.00
N TYR A 101 -6.72 8.12 1.19
CA TYR A 101 -6.08 9.43 1.36
C TYR A 101 -4.62 9.44 0.90
N THR A 102 -3.86 8.39 1.22
CA THR A 102 -2.44 8.31 0.84
C THR A 102 -2.29 8.22 -0.68
N LEU A 103 -3.10 7.41 -1.35
CA LEU A 103 -3.07 7.26 -2.80
C LEU A 103 -3.53 8.54 -3.51
N GLU A 104 -4.56 9.21 -3.01
CA GLU A 104 -5.02 10.50 -3.54
C GLU A 104 -3.95 11.60 -3.38
N LEU A 105 -3.31 11.68 -2.21
CA LEU A 105 -2.28 12.68 -1.94
C LEU A 105 -1.04 12.51 -2.84
N LEU A 106 -0.74 11.28 -3.24
CA LEU A 106 0.43 10.95 -4.05
C LEU A 106 0.09 10.69 -5.52
N ALA A 107 -1.16 10.90 -5.93
CA ALA A 107 -1.63 10.51 -7.26
C ALA A 107 -0.84 11.17 -8.41
N ASP A 108 -0.32 12.38 -8.18
CA ASP A 108 0.52 13.13 -9.12
C ASP A 108 1.98 12.64 -9.18
N LYS A 109 2.47 11.99 -8.11
CA LYS A 109 3.82 11.43 -8.01
C LYS A 109 3.90 9.97 -8.44
N LEU A 110 2.82 9.24 -8.24
CA LEU A 110 2.70 7.86 -8.66
C LEU A 110 2.46 7.86 -10.17
N THR A 111 3.46 8.12 -11.02
CA THR A 111 3.35 8.06 -12.49
C THR A 111 3.99 6.81 -13.05
N ASP A 112 3.71 6.47 -14.31
CA ASP A 112 4.37 5.35 -14.98
C ASP A 112 5.90 5.49 -14.89
N GLY A 113 6.60 4.43 -14.52
CA GLY A 113 8.06 4.43 -14.35
C GLY A 113 8.57 5.01 -13.02
N ALA A 114 7.70 5.52 -12.14
CA ALA A 114 8.12 6.11 -10.88
C ALA A 114 8.72 5.06 -9.91
N SER A 115 9.61 5.52 -9.04
CA SER A 115 10.21 4.71 -7.98
C SER A 115 9.68 5.11 -6.61
N ILE A 116 9.19 4.14 -5.84
CA ILE A 116 8.48 4.37 -4.57
C ILE A 116 9.08 3.53 -3.45
N LEU A 117 9.17 4.12 -2.25
CA LEU A 117 9.60 3.44 -1.03
C LEU A 117 8.47 3.48 0.01
N ASP A 118 7.93 2.32 0.34
CA ASP A 118 6.89 2.14 1.35
C ASP A 118 7.52 1.63 2.65
N VAL A 119 7.71 2.51 3.62
CA VAL A 119 8.37 2.19 4.90
C VAL A 119 7.34 1.75 5.93
N GLY A 120 7.46 0.49 6.36
CA GLY A 120 6.46 -0.18 7.19
C GLY A 120 5.38 -0.85 6.35
N SER A 121 5.78 -1.58 5.30
CA SER A 121 4.85 -2.15 4.30
C SER A 121 3.83 -3.13 4.89
N GLY A 122 4.12 -3.74 6.04
CA GLY A 122 3.16 -4.52 6.82
C GLY A 122 2.48 -5.62 6.02
N SER A 123 1.19 -5.45 5.72
CA SER A 123 0.41 -6.41 4.93
C SER A 123 0.80 -6.49 3.44
N GLY A 124 1.44 -5.44 2.90
CA GLY A 124 1.73 -5.27 1.48
C GLY A 124 0.63 -4.62 0.65
N PHE A 125 -0.53 -4.29 1.24
CA PHE A 125 -1.68 -3.75 0.50
C PHE A 125 -1.35 -2.44 -0.22
N LEU A 126 -0.78 -1.46 0.51
CA LEU A 126 -0.48 -0.15 -0.07
C LEU A 126 0.67 -0.25 -1.09
N THR A 127 1.67 -1.08 -0.80
CA THR A 127 2.76 -1.39 -1.72
C THR A 127 2.25 -1.93 -3.06
N ALA A 128 1.26 -2.84 -3.03
CA ALA A 128 0.62 -3.37 -4.24
C ALA A 128 -0.17 -2.30 -5.00
N CYS A 129 -0.89 -1.43 -4.29
CA CYS A 129 -1.55 -0.27 -4.89
C CYS A 129 -0.54 0.66 -5.60
N PHE A 130 0.59 0.95 -4.97
CA PHE A 130 1.64 1.76 -5.60
C PHE A 130 2.17 1.09 -6.87
N ALA A 131 2.45 -0.21 -6.83
CA ALA A 131 2.98 -0.94 -7.99
C ALA A 131 2.01 -0.89 -9.18
N ARG A 132 0.71 -1.04 -8.93
CA ARG A 132 -0.33 -0.87 -9.96
C ARG A 132 -0.38 0.54 -10.52
N MET A 133 -0.16 1.56 -9.68
CA MET A 133 -0.16 2.94 -10.15
C MET A 133 1.09 3.28 -10.96
N VAL A 134 2.29 2.86 -10.54
CA VAL A 134 3.54 3.19 -11.25
C VAL A 134 3.80 2.35 -12.51
N GLY A 135 2.92 1.39 -12.80
CA GLY A 135 2.94 0.60 -14.03
C GLY A 135 4.13 -0.37 -14.12
N SER A 136 4.22 -1.07 -15.26
CA SER A 136 5.18 -2.16 -15.45
C SER A 136 6.64 -1.70 -15.53
N THR A 137 6.87 -0.42 -15.81
CA THR A 137 8.20 0.20 -15.87
C THR A 137 8.64 0.79 -14.53
N GLY A 138 7.71 0.94 -13.58
CA GLY A 138 7.97 1.49 -12.26
C GLY A 138 8.58 0.49 -11.29
N ARG A 139 9.06 1.00 -10.15
CA ARG A 139 9.62 0.18 -9.06
C ARG A 139 9.08 0.59 -7.71
N VAL A 140 8.68 -0.39 -6.92
CA VAL A 140 8.16 -0.20 -5.56
C VAL A 140 8.87 -1.14 -4.61
N VAL A 141 9.44 -0.56 -3.56
CA VAL A 141 10.12 -1.29 -2.50
C VAL A 141 9.35 -1.12 -1.21
N GLY A 142 8.78 -2.21 -0.71
CA GLY A 142 8.19 -2.26 0.63
C GLY A 142 9.23 -2.68 1.65
N VAL A 143 9.49 -1.85 2.65
CA VAL A 143 10.45 -2.15 3.73
C VAL A 143 9.70 -2.53 5.00
N GLU A 144 10.03 -3.68 5.58
CA GLU A 144 9.40 -4.17 6.80
C GLU A 144 10.42 -4.85 7.73
N HIS A 145 10.55 -4.34 8.95
CA HIS A 145 11.50 -4.85 9.93
C HIS A 145 11.16 -6.26 10.46
N LEU A 146 9.90 -6.71 10.34
CA LEU A 146 9.47 -8.03 10.76
C LEU A 146 9.49 -9.02 9.60
N TRP A 147 10.46 -9.93 9.58
CA TRP A 147 10.61 -10.95 8.51
C TRP A 147 9.33 -11.77 8.23
N ARG A 148 8.52 -12.03 9.27
CA ARG A 148 7.24 -12.75 9.13
C ARG A 148 6.21 -11.94 8.34
N LEU A 149 6.23 -10.61 8.47
CA LEU A 149 5.39 -9.72 7.70
C LEU A 149 5.92 -9.57 6.27
N VAL A 150 7.25 -9.53 6.04
CA VAL A 150 7.85 -9.58 4.69
C VAL A 150 7.41 -10.84 3.92
N GLN A 151 7.44 -12.00 4.58
CA GLN A 151 6.97 -13.25 3.96
C GLN A 151 5.47 -13.20 3.68
N ARG A 152 4.68 -12.72 4.65
CA ARG A 152 3.23 -12.60 4.51
C ARG A 152 2.84 -11.63 3.39
N SER A 153 3.49 -10.47 3.29
CA SER A 153 3.20 -9.48 2.25
C SER A 153 3.57 -10.01 0.87
N THR A 154 4.71 -10.68 0.73
CA THR A 154 5.11 -11.37 -0.51
C THR A 154 4.04 -12.39 -0.94
N GLU A 155 3.54 -13.19 0.00
CA GLU A 155 2.51 -14.20 -0.32
C GLU A 155 1.14 -13.57 -0.61
N ASN A 156 0.78 -12.49 0.07
CA ASN A 156 -0.44 -11.73 -0.24
C ASN A 156 -0.40 -11.21 -1.68
N VAL A 157 0.71 -10.57 -2.09
CA VAL A 157 0.87 -10.05 -3.45
C VAL A 157 0.94 -11.18 -4.46
N ARG A 158 1.61 -12.31 -4.17
CA ARG A 158 1.63 -13.47 -5.06
C ARG A 158 0.23 -14.03 -5.34
N ARG A 159 -0.65 -14.03 -4.34
CA ARG A 159 -2.05 -14.47 -4.49
C ARG A 159 -2.94 -13.45 -5.21
N ASP A 160 -2.60 -12.17 -5.11
CA ASP A 160 -3.33 -11.06 -5.73
C ASP A 160 -2.92 -10.85 -7.19
N ASP A 161 -1.65 -10.54 -7.44
CA ASP A 161 -1.08 -10.41 -8.77
C ASP A 161 0.41 -10.81 -8.76
N PRO A 162 0.75 -12.05 -9.17
CA PRO A 162 2.12 -12.52 -9.17
C PRO A 162 3.02 -11.76 -10.15
N ASN A 163 2.46 -11.07 -11.16
CA ASN A 163 3.24 -10.33 -12.15
C ASN A 163 3.95 -9.13 -11.53
N LEU A 164 3.37 -8.54 -10.46
CA LEU A 164 3.99 -7.44 -9.73
C LEU A 164 5.35 -7.85 -9.16
N LEU A 165 5.49 -9.11 -8.74
CA LEU A 165 6.75 -9.67 -8.23
C LEU A 165 7.65 -10.17 -9.35
N SER A 166 7.12 -10.95 -10.30
CA SER A 166 7.96 -11.62 -11.32
C SER A 166 8.61 -10.63 -12.29
N ASN A 167 7.96 -9.49 -12.56
CA ASN A 167 8.49 -8.48 -13.46
C ASN A 167 9.40 -7.48 -12.76
N GLY A 168 9.68 -7.67 -11.46
CA GLY A 168 10.56 -6.80 -10.67
C GLY A 168 9.97 -5.42 -10.33
N CYS A 169 8.69 -5.18 -10.65
CA CYS A 169 8.00 -3.94 -10.32
C CYS A 169 7.86 -3.74 -8.81
N LEU A 170 7.61 -4.83 -8.06
CA LEU A 170 7.45 -4.81 -6.61
C LEU A 170 8.42 -5.79 -5.95
N ARG A 171 9.03 -5.37 -4.84
CA ARG A 171 9.73 -6.27 -3.92
C ARG A 171 9.56 -5.85 -2.47
N PHE A 172 9.64 -6.83 -1.56
CA PHE A 172 9.65 -6.60 -0.12
C PHE A 172 11.04 -6.92 0.46
N VAL A 173 11.46 -6.13 1.44
CA VAL A 173 12.77 -6.21 2.12
C VAL A 173 12.65 -5.99 3.61
#